data_AF-A0A8X7VAT9-F1
#
_entry.id   AF-A0A8X7VAT9-F1
#
_cell.length_a   1.000
_cell.length_b   1.000
_cell.length_c   1.000
_cell.angle_alpha   90.00
_cell.angle_beta   90.00
_cell.angle_gamma   90.00
#
_symmetry.space_group_name_H-M   'P 1'
#
loop_
_entity.id
_entity.type
_entity.pdbx_description
1 polymer ?
#
loop_
_entity_poly.entity_id
_entity_poly.type
_entity_poly.pdbx_seq_one_letter_code
_entity_poly.pdbx_strand_id
1 'polypeptide(L)'
;MRSCKKLRVIPTNIDLASLEEVHVSYCSQLKTFPEFSSNIWYLDASNTKIKDVPASVVGRWSRCRGLDIGSKSLKRITNVPLSVTKLDLINSDLKRFPECITGLPQLEYLIIENCTKIVSIPVLPPSLKSLNANNCLSLKTVHCSFHSTSV
;
A
#
# COMPACT_ATOMS: atom_id res chain seq x y z
N MET A 1 10.74 13.79 -4.25
CA MET A 1 11.99 13.62 -3.46
C MET A 1 12.34 12.13 -3.38
N ARG A 2 13.18 11.59 -4.26
CA ARG A 2 13.60 10.19 -4.17
C ARG A 2 15.00 10.09 -3.58
N SER A 3 15.30 9.01 -2.86
CA SER A 3 16.64 8.67 -2.36
C SER A 3 17.25 9.67 -1.37
N CYS A 4 16.42 10.43 -0.63
CA CYS A 4 16.91 11.34 0.41
C CYS A 4 17.33 10.57 1.67
N LYS A 5 18.54 9.99 1.65
CA LYS A 5 19.05 9.07 2.69
C LYS A 5 19.15 9.65 4.10
N LYS A 6 19.16 10.98 4.25
CA LYS A 6 19.20 11.69 5.55
C LYS A 6 17.81 12.18 6.01
N LEU A 7 16.80 12.16 5.15
CA LEU A 7 15.45 12.62 5.49
C LEU A 7 14.82 11.65 6.50
N ARG A 8 14.47 12.15 7.68
CA ARG A 8 13.92 11.36 8.78
C ARG A 8 12.43 11.57 8.99
N VAL A 9 12.01 12.81 8.78
CA VAL A 9 10.67 13.31 9.05
C VAL A 9 10.29 14.20 7.89
N ILE A 10 9.02 14.16 7.55
CA ILE A 10 8.35 15.12 6.67
C ILE A 10 7.25 15.77 7.50
N PRO A 11 7.01 17.08 7.33
CA PRO A 11 5.91 17.74 8.02
C PRO A 11 4.59 17.03 7.71
N THR A 12 3.81 16.73 8.74
CA THR A 12 2.43 16.24 8.60
C THR A 12 1.46 17.40 8.79
N ASN A 13 0.22 17.26 8.31
CA ASN A 13 -0.85 18.26 8.49
C ASN A 13 -0.64 19.61 7.79
N ILE A 14 0.22 19.67 6.78
CA ILE A 14 0.21 20.79 5.84
C ILE A 14 -0.86 20.50 4.79
N ASP A 15 -1.70 21.48 4.47
CA ASP A 15 -2.62 21.37 3.34
C ASP A 15 -2.06 22.12 2.14
N LEU A 16 -1.71 21.37 1.11
CA LEU A 16 -1.20 21.88 -0.16
C LEU A 16 -2.23 21.51 -1.22
N ALA A 17 -3.22 22.38 -1.42
CA ALA A 17 -4.41 22.08 -2.22
C ALA A 17 -4.09 21.61 -3.66
N SER A 18 -2.99 22.13 -4.24
CA SER A 18 -2.53 21.77 -5.59
C SER A 18 -1.58 20.56 -5.63
N LEU A 19 -1.18 20.02 -4.46
CA LEU A 19 -0.30 18.86 -4.42
C LEU A 19 -1.14 17.59 -4.57
N GLU A 20 -0.88 16.85 -5.63
CA GLU A 20 -1.64 15.64 -5.96
C GLU A 20 -0.77 14.38 -6.03
N GLU A 21 0.54 14.54 -6.20
CA GLU A 21 1.49 13.44 -6.38
C GLU A 21 2.70 13.61 -5.45
N VAL A 22 3.02 12.57 -4.68
CA VAL A 22 4.09 12.61 -3.67
C VAL A 22 5.06 11.46 -3.89
N HIS A 23 6.33 11.79 -4.08
CA HIS A 23 7.43 10.83 -4.16
C HIS A 23 8.38 11.03 -3.00
N VAL A 24 8.47 10.05 -2.12
CA VAL A 24 9.42 9.95 -0.99
C VAL A 24 10.15 8.60 -0.95
N SER A 25 10.16 7.87 -2.07
CA SER A 25 10.79 6.55 -2.15
C SER A 25 12.28 6.54 -1.92
N TYR A 26 12.78 5.41 -1.43
CA TYR A 26 14.19 5.18 -1.11
C TYR A 26 14.77 6.17 -0.06
N CYS A 27 13.92 6.90 0.66
CA CYS A 27 14.32 7.69 1.82
C CYS A 27 14.55 6.76 3.03
N SER A 28 15.72 6.13 3.08
CA SER A 28 16.05 5.04 4.00
C SER A 28 16.06 5.37 5.49
N GLN A 29 15.90 6.65 5.86
CA GLN A 29 15.75 7.10 7.25
C GLN A 29 14.33 7.61 7.57
N LEU A 30 13.45 7.76 6.58
CA LEU A 30 12.11 8.32 6.75
C LEU A 30 11.22 7.35 7.51
N LYS A 31 10.74 7.76 8.69
CA LYS A 31 9.87 6.94 9.55
C LYS A 31 8.43 7.45 9.60
N THR A 32 8.23 8.73 9.32
CA THR A 32 6.93 9.40 9.38
C THR A 32 6.19 9.19 8.07
N PHE A 33 4.91 8.81 8.15
CA PHE A 33 4.05 8.70 6.97
C PHE A 33 3.66 10.10 6.46
N PRO A 34 3.65 10.36 5.14
CA PRO A 34 3.28 11.66 4.57
C PRO A 34 1.77 11.92 4.72
N GLU A 35 1.33 12.46 5.85
CA GLU A 35 -0.08 12.82 6.10
C GLU A 35 -0.37 14.30 5.79
N PHE A 36 -0.04 14.76 4.58
CA PHE A 36 -0.29 16.14 4.14
C PHE A 36 -1.11 16.17 2.84
N SER A 37 -1.92 17.22 2.69
CA SER A 37 -2.93 17.39 1.63
C SER A 37 -4.01 16.29 1.57
N SER A 38 -5.24 16.68 1.23
CA SER A 38 -6.33 15.73 0.92
C SER A 38 -6.45 15.43 -0.57
N ASN A 39 -5.77 16.19 -1.44
CA ASN A 39 -5.91 16.06 -2.90
C ASN A 39 -4.94 15.03 -3.53
N ILE A 40 -4.31 14.18 -2.72
CA ILE A 40 -3.36 13.18 -3.19
C ILE A 40 -4.06 12.11 -4.05
N TRP A 41 -3.66 11.96 -5.31
CA TRP A 41 -4.05 10.86 -6.18
C TRP A 41 -3.00 9.73 -6.20
N TYR A 42 -1.72 10.05 -5.96
CA TYR A 42 -0.64 9.07 -5.96
C TYR A 42 0.41 9.35 -4.86
N LEU A 43 0.78 8.30 -4.12
CA LEU A 43 1.89 8.31 -3.19
C LEU A 43 2.87 7.17 -3.49
N ASP A 44 4.14 7.50 -3.63
CA ASP A 44 5.26 6.56 -3.57
C ASP A 44 6.12 6.82 -2.31
N ALA A 45 5.97 5.96 -1.32
CA ALA A 45 6.77 5.90 -0.10
C ALA A 45 7.50 4.55 0.06
N SER A 46 7.75 3.87 -1.07
CA SER A 46 8.46 2.60 -1.11
C SER A 46 9.89 2.72 -0.55
N ASN A 47 10.41 1.62 0.01
CA ASN A 47 11.78 1.53 0.52
C ASN A 47 12.13 2.58 1.60
N THR A 48 11.18 2.87 2.49
CA THR A 48 11.36 3.77 3.66
C THR A 48 11.44 2.96 4.97
N LYS A 49 11.50 3.65 6.12
CA LYS A 49 11.37 3.07 7.48
C LYS A 49 9.96 3.21 8.06
N ILE A 50 8.98 3.56 7.23
CA ILE A 50 7.56 3.57 7.57
C ILE A 50 7.13 2.13 7.90
N LYS A 51 6.34 1.97 8.96
CA LYS A 51 5.97 0.65 9.50
C LYS A 51 4.48 0.31 9.35
N ASP A 52 3.64 1.31 9.16
CA ASP A 52 2.18 1.21 9.06
C ASP A 52 1.62 2.42 8.30
N VAL A 53 0.38 2.31 7.85
CA VAL A 53 -0.40 3.41 7.27
C VAL A 53 -1.37 3.93 8.35
N PRO A 54 -1.39 5.23 8.64
CA PRO A 54 -2.20 5.78 9.74
C PRO A 54 -3.69 5.83 9.38
N ALA A 55 -4.58 5.73 10.38
CA ALA A 55 -6.03 5.70 10.15
C ALA A 55 -6.59 7.01 9.57
N SER A 56 -5.91 8.12 9.82
CA SER A 56 -6.23 9.47 9.33
C SER A 56 -6.32 9.59 7.80
N VAL A 57 -5.66 8.71 7.02
CA VAL A 57 -5.74 8.76 5.56
C VAL A 57 -7.02 8.12 5.03
N VAL A 58 -7.67 7.28 5.84
CA VAL A 58 -8.97 6.68 5.51
C VAL A 58 -10.00 7.81 5.51
N GLY A 59 -10.71 7.98 4.40
CA GLY A 59 -11.63 9.09 4.19
C GLY A 59 -10.98 10.40 3.73
N ARG A 60 -9.79 10.76 4.26
CA ARG A 60 -9.07 11.97 3.84
C ARG A 60 -8.57 11.90 2.41
N TRP A 61 -8.04 10.76 2.00
CA TRP A 61 -7.46 10.55 0.68
C TRP A 61 -8.45 9.93 -0.30
N SER A 62 -9.64 10.52 -0.43
CA SER A 62 -10.73 10.02 -1.27
C SER A 62 -10.42 10.00 -2.78
N ARG A 63 -9.35 10.68 -3.20
CA ARG A 63 -8.84 10.71 -4.58
C ARG A 63 -7.64 9.80 -4.80
N CYS A 64 -7.06 9.20 -3.76
CA CYS A 64 -5.86 8.38 -3.89
C CYS A 64 -6.17 7.11 -4.68
N ARG A 65 -5.55 6.97 -5.85
CA ARG A 65 -5.66 5.82 -6.76
C ARG A 65 -4.45 4.90 -6.64
N GLY A 66 -3.25 5.44 -6.49
CA GLY A 66 -2.03 4.64 -6.36
C GLY A 66 -1.34 4.85 -5.01
N LEU A 67 -1.01 3.74 -4.36
CA LEU A 67 -0.32 3.73 -3.08
C LEU A 67 0.83 2.70 -3.11
N ASP A 68 2.05 3.21 -3.19
CA ASP A 68 3.26 2.39 -3.24
C ASP A 68 4.01 2.55 -1.90
N ILE A 69 3.97 1.52 -1.06
CA ILE A 69 4.53 1.57 0.32
C ILE A 69 5.42 0.36 0.64
N GLY A 70 5.68 -0.47 -0.37
CA GLY A 70 6.49 -1.67 -0.26
C GLY A 70 7.85 -1.43 0.40
N SER A 71 8.13 -2.13 1.50
CA SER A 71 9.43 -2.09 2.17
C SER A 71 9.60 -3.20 3.21
N LYS A 72 10.85 -3.60 3.47
CA LYS A 72 11.20 -4.54 4.57
C LYS A 72 10.85 -4.00 5.97
N SER A 73 10.68 -2.69 6.09
CA SER A 73 10.31 -2.01 7.33
C SER A 73 8.82 -2.11 7.64
N LEU A 74 7.98 -2.24 6.61
CA LEU A 74 6.53 -2.36 6.74
C LEU A 74 6.19 -3.60 7.57
N LYS A 75 5.52 -3.40 8.72
CA LYS A 75 5.18 -4.50 9.65
C LYS A 75 3.70 -4.81 9.64
N ARG A 76 2.88 -3.82 9.31
CA ARG A 76 1.44 -3.93 9.28
C ARG A 76 0.90 -2.95 8.25
N ILE A 77 -0.31 -3.23 7.78
CA ILE A 77 -1.09 -2.32 6.99
C ILE A 77 -2.54 -2.47 7.50
N THR A 78 -2.95 -1.56 8.37
CA THR A 78 -4.31 -1.59 8.94
C THR A 78 -5.27 -0.71 8.18
N ASN A 79 -4.75 0.36 7.57
CA ASN A 79 -5.54 1.41 6.99
C ASN A 79 -5.11 1.60 5.53
N VAL A 80 -6.05 1.50 4.59
CA VAL A 80 -5.80 1.85 3.19
C VAL A 80 -6.99 2.69 2.73
N PRO A 81 -6.78 3.82 2.04
CA PRO A 81 -7.90 4.61 1.52
C PRO A 81 -8.77 3.75 0.58
N LEU A 82 -10.09 3.81 0.77
CA LEU A 82 -11.06 3.00 0.00
C LEU A 82 -11.06 3.31 -1.51
N SER A 83 -10.46 4.45 -1.88
CA SER A 83 -10.35 4.94 -3.25
C SER A 83 -9.21 4.32 -4.06
N VAL A 84 -8.30 3.59 -3.40
CA VAL A 84 -7.09 3.01 -4.00
C VAL A 84 -7.47 1.95 -5.02
N THR A 85 -6.93 2.09 -6.23
CA THR A 85 -7.08 1.14 -7.34
C THR A 85 -5.82 0.30 -7.56
N LYS A 86 -4.65 0.84 -7.19
CA LYS A 86 -3.36 0.16 -7.24
C LYS A 86 -2.66 0.23 -5.89
N LEU A 87 -2.34 -0.94 -5.33
CA LEU A 87 -1.58 -1.09 -4.10
C LEU A 87 -0.29 -1.87 -4.38
N ASP A 88 0.86 -1.23 -4.15
CA ASP A 88 2.18 -1.83 -4.29
C ASP A 88 2.85 -2.03 -2.92
N LEU A 89 3.10 -3.30 -2.60
CA LEU A 89 3.74 -3.78 -1.38
C LEU A 89 5.04 -4.53 -1.68
N ILE A 90 5.69 -4.27 -2.83
CA ILE A 90 6.93 -4.96 -3.24
C ILE A 90 7.97 -4.97 -2.10
N ASN A 91 8.70 -6.07 -1.96
CA ASN A 91 9.76 -6.25 -0.95
C ASN A 91 9.28 -6.12 0.52
N SER A 92 7.99 -6.34 0.79
CA SER A 92 7.46 -6.25 2.15
C SER A 92 7.65 -7.55 2.93
N ASP A 93 8.12 -7.40 4.17
CA ASP A 93 8.40 -8.51 5.10
C ASP A 93 7.17 -8.90 5.95
N LEU A 94 5.96 -8.71 5.40
CA LEU A 94 4.71 -8.99 6.09
C LEU A 94 4.58 -10.50 6.34
N LYS A 95 4.35 -10.88 7.60
CA LYS A 95 4.11 -12.30 7.97
C LYS A 95 2.66 -12.71 7.74
N ARG A 96 1.75 -11.76 7.91
CA ARG A 96 0.31 -11.91 7.68
C ARG A 96 -0.11 -10.84 6.70
N PHE A 97 -0.87 -11.26 5.70
CA PHE A 97 -1.49 -10.33 4.79
C PHE A 97 -2.68 -9.67 5.48
N PRO A 98 -2.90 -8.36 5.30
CA PRO A 98 -3.96 -7.63 5.99
C PRO A 98 -5.37 -8.05 5.53
N GLU A 99 -6.30 -8.15 6.46
CA GLU A 99 -7.72 -8.38 6.14
C GLU A 99 -8.39 -7.15 5.52
N CYS A 100 -7.87 -5.94 5.75
CA CYS A 100 -8.47 -4.72 5.21
C CYS A 100 -8.51 -4.68 3.68
N ILE A 101 -7.64 -5.44 3.00
CA ILE A 101 -7.61 -5.51 1.54
C ILE A 101 -8.89 -6.11 0.95
N THR A 102 -9.52 -7.06 1.65
CA THR A 102 -10.82 -7.62 1.24
C THR A 102 -11.90 -6.55 1.16
N GLY A 103 -11.80 -5.51 2.00
CA GLY A 103 -12.74 -4.39 2.08
C GLY A 103 -12.43 -3.22 1.16
N LEU A 104 -11.51 -3.35 0.19
CA LEU A 104 -11.18 -2.29 -0.76
C LEU A 104 -12.03 -2.40 -2.04
N PRO A 105 -13.10 -1.61 -2.19
CA PRO A 105 -14.10 -1.82 -3.24
C PRO A 105 -13.62 -1.46 -4.65
N GLN A 106 -12.51 -0.70 -4.75
CA GLN A 106 -11.97 -0.18 -6.00
C GLN A 106 -10.61 -0.79 -6.35
N LEU A 107 -10.09 -1.74 -5.54
CA LEU A 107 -8.75 -2.27 -5.75
C LEU A 107 -8.74 -3.17 -7.00
N GLU A 108 -7.99 -2.78 -8.02
CA GLU A 108 -7.87 -3.50 -9.29
C GLU A 108 -6.51 -4.20 -9.43
N TYR A 109 -5.45 -3.59 -8.88
CA TYR A 109 -4.08 -4.07 -9.01
C TYR A 109 -3.42 -4.21 -7.65
N LEU A 110 -3.00 -5.42 -7.31
CA LEU A 110 -2.26 -5.72 -6.11
C LEU A 110 -0.89 -6.31 -6.47
N ILE A 111 0.18 -5.67 -6.03
CA ILE A 111 1.55 -6.10 -6.29
C ILE A 111 2.23 -6.41 -4.96
N ILE A 112 2.66 -7.66 -4.79
CA ILE A 112 3.35 -8.17 -3.59
C ILE A 112 4.65 -8.86 -3.97
N GLU A 113 5.27 -8.47 -5.08
CA GLU A 113 6.50 -9.10 -5.58
C GLU A 113 7.61 -9.12 -4.52
N ASN A 114 8.37 -10.20 -4.46
CA ASN A 114 9.49 -10.39 -3.52
C ASN A 114 9.06 -10.33 -2.03
N CYS A 115 7.79 -10.54 -1.71
CA CYS A 115 7.32 -10.68 -0.32
C CYS A 115 7.57 -12.12 0.19
N THR A 116 8.82 -12.38 0.57
CA THR A 116 9.29 -13.75 0.88
C THR A 116 8.75 -14.34 2.18
N LYS A 117 8.07 -13.56 3.03
CA LYS A 117 7.56 -13.99 4.35
C LYS A 117 6.05 -14.20 4.41
N ILE A 118 5.31 -13.81 3.37
CA ILE A 118 3.86 -14.03 3.31
C ILE A 118 3.60 -15.52 3.07
N VAL A 119 2.75 -16.12 3.90
CA VAL A 119 2.38 -17.54 3.80
C VAL A 119 1.00 -17.75 3.18
N SER A 120 0.10 -16.79 3.39
CA SER A 120 -1.28 -16.86 2.91
C SER A 120 -1.78 -15.47 2.52
N ILE A 121 -2.63 -15.43 1.50
CA ILE A 121 -3.38 -14.25 1.08
C ILE A 121 -4.87 -14.50 1.42
N PRO A 122 -5.54 -13.61 2.18
CA PRO A 122 -6.96 -13.68 2.50
C PRO A 122 -7.80 -13.50 1.24
N VAL A 123 -9.13 -13.54 1.42
CA VAL A 123 -10.08 -13.30 0.33
C VAL A 123 -9.78 -11.96 -0.34
N LEU A 124 -9.55 -11.99 -1.64
CA LEU A 124 -9.30 -10.78 -2.43
C LEU A 124 -10.61 -10.06 -2.76
N PRO A 125 -10.59 -8.72 -2.89
CA PRO A 125 -11.79 -7.97 -3.25
C PRO A 125 -12.25 -8.35 -4.67
N PRO A 126 -13.58 -8.37 -4.93
CA PRO A 126 -14.14 -8.77 -6.23
C PRO A 126 -13.76 -7.83 -7.38
N SER A 127 -13.31 -6.61 -7.07
CA SER A 127 -12.82 -5.64 -8.05
C SER A 127 -11.44 -5.99 -8.61
N LEU A 128 -10.72 -6.95 -8.01
CA LEU A 128 -9.33 -7.23 -8.35
C LEU A 128 -9.22 -7.83 -9.76
N LYS A 129 -8.46 -7.14 -10.63
CA LYS A 129 -8.19 -7.55 -12.01
C LYS A 129 -6.83 -8.23 -12.15
N SER A 130 -5.87 -7.89 -11.29
CA SER A 130 -4.51 -8.43 -11.35
C SER A 130 -3.86 -8.57 -9.97
N LEU A 131 -3.26 -9.74 -9.73
CA LEU A 131 -2.40 -10.02 -8.60
C LEU A 131 -1.01 -10.40 -9.11
N ASN A 132 0.01 -9.61 -8.79
CA ASN A 132 1.41 -9.98 -8.99
C ASN A 132 2.01 -10.47 -7.65
N ALA A 133 2.20 -11.78 -7.54
CA ALA A 133 2.82 -12.43 -6.38
C ALA A 133 4.16 -13.12 -6.73
N ASN A 134 4.86 -12.61 -7.73
CA ASN A 134 6.14 -13.18 -8.16
C ASN A 134 7.16 -13.18 -7.00
N ASN A 135 7.98 -14.22 -6.93
CA ASN A 135 9.03 -14.40 -5.92
C ASN A 135 8.53 -14.37 -4.45
N CYS A 136 7.25 -14.67 -4.21
CA CYS A 136 6.72 -14.90 -2.85
C CYS A 136 7.03 -16.32 -2.38
N LEU A 137 8.29 -16.57 -2.02
CA LEU A 137 8.82 -17.93 -1.80
C LEU A 137 8.14 -18.74 -0.69
N SER A 138 7.52 -18.08 0.30
CA SER A 138 6.81 -18.75 1.40
C SER A 138 5.31 -18.91 1.17
N LEU A 139 4.77 -18.37 0.08
CA LEU A 139 3.33 -18.33 -0.17
C LEU A 139 2.79 -19.74 -0.47
N LYS A 140 1.83 -20.20 0.34
CA LYS A 140 1.22 -21.54 0.23
C LYS A 140 -0.24 -21.50 -0.19
N THR A 141 -0.98 -20.46 0.19
CA THR A 141 -2.43 -20.40 -0.02
C THR A 141 -2.85 -19.03 -0.50
N VAL A 142 -3.82 -19.01 -1.42
CA VAL A 142 -4.52 -17.81 -1.87
C VAL A 142 -6.00 -18.12 -1.76
N HIS A 143 -6.71 -17.36 -0.93
CA HIS A 143 -8.15 -17.48 -0.83
C HIS A 143 -8.79 -16.60 -1.91
N CYS A 144 -9.47 -17.22 -2.87
CA CYS A 144 -10.21 -16.53 -3.91
C CYS A 144 -11.71 -16.78 -3.73
N SER A 145 -12.52 -15.71 -3.78
CA SER A 145 -13.97 -15.79 -3.92
C SER A 145 -14.31 -15.79 -5.42
N PHE A 146 -14.19 -16.94 -6.08
CA PHE A 146 -14.73 -17.07 -7.42
C PHE A 146 -16.26 -17.07 -7.33
N HIS A 147 -16.88 -15.94 -7.68
CA HIS A 147 -18.26 -16.00 -8.15
C HIS A 147 -18.19 -16.60 -9.55
N SER A 148 -18.47 -17.90 -9.64
CA SER A 148 -18.89 -18.51 -10.90
C SER A 148 -20.06 -17.70 -11.42
N THR A 149 -19.84 -16.83 -12.41
CA THR A 149 -20.93 -16.37 -13.26
C THR A 149 -21.33 -17.56 -14.11
N SER A 150 -22.23 -18.38 -13.58
CA SER A 150 -23.01 -19.30 -14.38
C SER A 150 -23.91 -18.44 -15.27
N VAL A 151 -23.56 -18.37 -16.55
CA VAL A 151 -24.47 -17.97 -17.63
C VAL A 151 -24.71 -19.21 -18.47
#